data_AF-A0A2P4P6R6-F1
#
_entry.id   AF-A0A2P4P6R6-F1
#
_cell.length_a   1.000
_cell.length_b   1.000
_cell.length_c   1.000
_cell.angle_alpha   90.00
_cell.angle_beta   90.00
_cell.angle_gamma   90.00
#
_symmetry.space_group_name_H-M   'P 1'
#
loop_
_entity.id
_entity.type
_entity.pdbx_description
1 polymer ?
#
loop_
_entity_poly.entity_id
_entity_poly.type
_entity_poly.pdbx_seq_one_letter_code
_entity_poly.pdbx_strand_id
1 'polypeptide(L)'
;MLISRISNQESVTTKEVLNLLTGRWIKTNGKLFQKLIHKGYRCANRLSDYLEDIGTISVGEFELDPLADFYHPALIPPLSTLAERADIRENFIISVESAIVGGVSLFTLEKNKSSSLQNLIQKNYSNLSVLIGITWERKEMKTWRDDLLVKFLHHSNLAPAKYRPEDLYDAFSRTNVLGPEHILALARTFY
;
A
#
# COMPACT_ATOMS: atom_id res chain seq x y z
N MET A 1 -20.37 2.44 -23.85
CA MET A 1 -19.62 3.48 -23.11
C MET A 1 -18.58 2.75 -22.25
N LEU A 2 -17.35 2.61 -22.75
CA LEU A 2 -16.28 1.85 -22.11
C LEU A 2 -15.48 2.81 -21.22
N ILE A 3 -15.56 2.62 -19.90
CA ILE A 3 -14.76 3.36 -18.92
C ILE A 3 -13.31 2.87 -19.04
N SER A 4 -12.44 3.71 -19.58
CA SER A 4 -11.00 3.52 -19.55
C SER A 4 -10.53 3.64 -18.09
N ARG A 5 -10.12 2.50 -17.50
CA ARG A 5 -9.26 2.51 -16.32
C ARG A 5 -7.90 3.06 -16.76
N ILE A 6 -7.58 4.28 -16.35
CA ILE A 6 -6.22 4.82 -16.40
C ILE A 6 -5.40 3.97 -15.42
N SER A 7 -4.71 2.94 -15.93
CA SER A 7 -3.60 2.35 -15.20
C SER A 7 -2.41 3.28 -15.38
N ASN A 8 -2.03 4.00 -14.32
CA ASN A 8 -0.70 4.59 -14.19
C ASN A 8 0.33 3.45 -14.04
N GLN A 9 0.50 2.65 -15.09
CA GLN A 9 1.62 1.72 -15.22
C GLN A 9 2.63 2.39 -16.13
N GLU A 10 3.77 2.79 -15.57
CA GLU A 10 4.95 3.09 -16.36
C GLU A 10 5.30 1.86 -17.21
N SER A 11 5.52 2.05 -18.50
CA SER A 11 5.85 0.96 -19.41
C SER A 11 7.23 0.42 -19.08
N VAL A 12 7.27 -0.77 -18.46
CA VAL A 12 8.51 -1.50 -18.21
C VAL A 12 9.13 -1.86 -19.56
N THR A 13 10.29 -1.27 -19.86
CA THR A 13 11.02 -1.47 -21.13
C THR A 13 11.82 -2.77 -21.15
N THR A 14 11.93 -3.47 -20.02
CA THR A 14 12.68 -4.71 -19.89
C THR A 14 11.84 -5.94 -20.24
N LYS A 15 12.51 -6.94 -20.83
CA LYS A 15 11.88 -8.21 -21.21
C LYS A 15 11.59 -9.10 -20.00
N GLU A 16 12.27 -8.87 -18.88
CA GLU A 16 12.18 -9.67 -17.66
C GLU A 16 12.15 -8.80 -16.40
N VAL A 17 11.54 -9.35 -15.36
CA VAL A 17 11.38 -8.74 -14.03
C VAL A 17 11.62 -9.79 -12.95
N LEU A 18 12.23 -9.38 -11.84
CA LEU A 18 12.45 -10.27 -10.70
C LEU A 18 11.15 -10.47 -9.92
N ASN A 19 10.68 -11.70 -9.79
CA ASN A 19 9.59 -12.02 -8.87
C ASN A 19 10.14 -12.20 -7.45
N LEU A 20 9.88 -11.21 -6.58
CA LEU A 20 10.37 -11.22 -5.20
C LEU A 20 9.85 -12.40 -4.37
N LEU A 21 8.66 -12.92 -4.67
CA LEU A 21 8.11 -14.05 -3.94
C LEU A 21 8.91 -15.34 -4.18
N THR A 22 9.52 -15.48 -5.36
CA THR A 22 10.18 -16.73 -5.79
C THR A 22 11.68 -16.57 -6.04
N GLY A 23 12.21 -15.35 -6.03
CA GLY A 23 13.60 -15.04 -6.42
C GLY A 23 13.92 -15.35 -7.89
N ARG A 24 12.91 -15.43 -8.78
CA ARG A 24 13.09 -15.85 -10.18
C ARG A 24 12.78 -14.72 -11.14
N TRP A 25 13.59 -14.58 -12.17
CA TRP A 25 13.32 -13.72 -13.31
C TRP A 25 12.19 -14.30 -14.17
N ILE A 26 11.23 -13.47 -14.53
CA ILE A 26 10.11 -13.88 -15.38
C ILE A 26 9.90 -12.90 -16.52
N LYS A 27 9.43 -13.40 -17.66
CA LYS A 27 9.16 -12.59 -18.86
C LYS A 27 7.91 -11.73 -18.69
N THR A 28 8.01 -10.44 -19.02
CA THR A 28 6.94 -9.45 -18.91
C THR A 28 5.78 -9.68 -19.89
N ASN A 29 6.04 -10.35 -21.02
CA ASN A 29 5.01 -10.74 -22.00
C ASN A 29 4.36 -12.12 -21.72
N GLY A 30 4.75 -12.79 -20.64
CA GLY A 30 4.29 -14.15 -20.34
C GLY A 30 2.92 -14.21 -19.65
N LYS A 31 2.21 -15.34 -19.82
CA LYS A 31 0.96 -15.63 -19.09
C LYS A 31 1.13 -15.54 -17.56
N LEU A 32 2.29 -15.93 -17.05
CA LEU A 32 2.59 -15.87 -15.61
C LEU A 32 2.64 -14.42 -15.12
N PHE A 33 3.35 -13.52 -15.82
CA PHE A 33 3.40 -12.10 -15.47
C PHE A 33 1.99 -11.51 -15.42
N GLN A 34 1.20 -11.71 -16.48
CA GLN A 34 -0.18 -11.24 -16.53
C GLN A 34 -1.01 -11.78 -15.36
N LYS A 35 -0.88 -13.07 -15.04
CA LYS A 35 -1.55 -13.68 -13.89
C LYS A 35 -1.15 -13.05 -12.55
N LEU A 36 0.11 -12.65 -12.38
CA LEU A 36 0.58 -11.99 -11.16
C LEU A 36 0.06 -10.56 -11.06
N ILE A 37 0.04 -9.81 -12.16
CA ILE A 37 -0.58 -8.48 -12.20
C ILE A 37 -2.07 -8.57 -11.83
N HIS A 38 -2.80 -9.54 -12.37
CA HIS A 38 -4.21 -9.78 -11.99
C HIS A 38 -4.39 -10.20 -10.52
N LYS A 39 -3.34 -10.69 -9.86
CA LYS A 39 -3.35 -11.02 -8.43
C LYS A 39 -2.97 -9.82 -7.53
N GLY A 40 -2.75 -8.64 -8.11
CA GLY A 40 -2.40 -7.43 -7.37
C GLY A 40 -0.90 -7.22 -7.18
N TYR A 41 -0.04 -7.95 -7.90
CA TYR A 41 1.39 -7.64 -7.91
C TYR A 41 1.61 -6.32 -8.61
N ARG A 42 2.49 -5.49 -8.04
CA ARG A 42 2.92 -4.25 -8.65
C ARG A 42 4.24 -4.46 -9.38
N CYS A 43 4.31 -3.95 -10.60
CA CYS A 43 5.56 -3.89 -11.33
C CYS A 43 6.28 -2.58 -10.96
N ALA A 44 7.48 -2.71 -10.44
CA ALA A 44 8.39 -1.62 -10.10
C ALA A 44 9.51 -1.57 -11.15
N ASN A 45 9.86 -0.38 -11.60
CA ASN A 45 10.98 -0.19 -12.53
C ASN A 45 12.35 -0.34 -11.86
N ARG A 46 12.43 0.01 -10.57
CA ARG A 46 13.62 -0.14 -9.73
C ARG A 46 13.22 -0.77 -8.42
N LEU A 47 13.92 -1.82 -8.02
CA LEU A 47 13.69 -2.49 -6.73
C LEU A 47 14.21 -1.64 -5.57
N SER A 48 15.29 -0.88 -5.79
CA SER A 48 15.88 0.05 -4.82
C SER A 48 14.87 0.97 -4.13
N ASP A 49 13.84 1.44 -4.86
CA ASP A 49 12.84 2.39 -4.34
C ASP A 49 11.95 1.78 -3.24
N TYR A 50 12.05 0.48 -3.00
CA TYR A 50 11.24 -0.29 -2.05
C TYR A 50 12.09 -0.94 -0.96
N LEU A 51 13.41 -0.89 -1.07
CA LEU A 51 14.32 -1.38 -0.03
C LEU A 51 14.36 -0.36 1.12
N GLU A 52 14.62 -0.84 2.33
CA GLU A 52 14.98 0.03 3.44
C GLU A 52 16.23 0.84 3.06
N ASP A 53 16.25 2.10 3.46
CA ASP A 53 17.40 2.96 3.22
C ASP A 53 18.55 2.51 4.12
N ILE A 54 19.61 1.98 3.51
CA ILE A 54 20.82 1.51 4.20
C ILE A 54 21.85 2.65 4.28
N GLY A 55 21.57 3.81 3.67
CA GLY A 55 22.49 4.93 3.53
C GLY A 55 23.63 4.65 2.54
N THR A 56 24.40 5.69 2.19
CA THR A 56 25.63 5.53 1.39
C THR A 56 26.78 5.08 2.29
N ILE A 57 27.60 4.16 1.77
CA ILE A 57 28.79 3.68 2.48
C ILE A 57 30.00 4.45 1.95
N SER A 58 30.65 5.23 2.82
CA SER A 58 31.91 5.90 2.49
C SER A 58 33.08 4.94 2.71
N VAL A 59 33.89 4.74 1.67
CA VAL A 59 35.15 3.97 1.72
C VAL A 59 36.28 4.86 1.21
N GLY A 60 36.94 5.56 2.12
CA GLY A 60 37.94 6.57 1.78
C GLY A 60 37.30 7.77 1.09
N GLU A 61 37.77 8.10 -0.12
CA GLU A 61 37.19 9.18 -0.95
C GLU A 61 36.03 8.71 -1.85
N PHE A 62 35.72 7.40 -1.86
CA PHE A 62 34.67 6.85 -2.70
C PHE A 62 33.38 6.67 -1.91
N GLU A 63 32.26 7.08 -2.53
CA GLU A 63 30.91 6.76 -2.06
C GLU A 63 30.41 5.54 -2.82
N LEU A 64 30.08 4.48 -2.09
CA LEU A 64 29.42 3.31 -2.63
C LEU A 64 27.94 3.39 -2.32
N ASP A 65 27.14 3.28 -3.38
CA ASP A 65 25.70 3.06 -3.27
C ASP A 65 25.45 1.55 -3.10
N PRO A 66 25.08 1.08 -1.90
CA PRO A 66 24.81 -0.33 -1.67
C PRO A 66 23.58 -0.83 -2.43
N LEU A 67 22.77 0.07 -3.00
CA LEU A 67 21.56 -0.27 -3.74
C LEU A 67 21.78 -0.42 -5.26
N ALA A 68 22.98 -0.17 -5.77
CA ALA A 68 23.28 -0.19 -7.20
C ALA A 68 22.91 -1.53 -7.86
N ASP A 69 23.13 -2.65 -7.15
CA ASP A 69 22.79 -4.00 -7.64
C ASP A 69 21.28 -4.24 -7.78
N PHE A 70 20.44 -3.35 -7.21
CA PHE A 70 18.98 -3.45 -7.20
C PHE A 70 18.32 -2.43 -8.15
N TYR A 71 19.07 -1.81 -9.04
CA TYR A 71 18.58 -0.95 -10.14
C TYR A 71 18.00 -1.75 -11.31
N HIS A 72 17.19 -2.75 -10.96
CA HIS A 72 16.49 -3.60 -11.90
C HIS A 72 15.01 -3.71 -11.55
N PRO A 73 14.14 -4.02 -12.51
CA PRO A 73 12.72 -4.07 -12.26
C PRO A 73 12.30 -5.34 -11.53
N ALA A 74 11.26 -5.21 -10.72
CA ALA A 74 10.78 -6.27 -9.85
C ALA A 74 9.25 -6.29 -9.76
N LEU A 75 8.71 -7.48 -9.51
CA LEU A 75 7.32 -7.68 -9.14
C LEU A 75 7.21 -7.74 -7.63
N ILE A 76 6.63 -6.67 -7.08
CA ILE A 76 6.34 -6.51 -5.67
C ILE A 76 4.99 -7.20 -5.39
N PRO A 77 4.93 -8.20 -4.47
CA PRO A 77 3.67 -8.82 -4.10
C PRO A 77 2.75 -7.83 -3.36
N PRO A 78 1.45 -8.13 -3.23
CA PRO A 78 0.53 -7.29 -2.47
C PRO A 78 1.02 -7.07 -1.03
N LEU A 79 0.68 -5.91 -0.45
CA LEU A 79 1.17 -5.53 0.88
C LEU A 79 0.72 -6.49 1.97
N SER A 80 -0.47 -7.08 1.84
CA SER A 80 -0.95 -8.11 2.78
C SER A 80 -0.07 -9.36 2.77
N THR A 81 0.59 -9.65 1.65
CA THR A 81 1.53 -10.77 1.50
C THR A 81 2.90 -10.39 2.04
N LEU A 82 3.39 -9.18 1.72
CA LEU A 82 4.63 -8.65 2.31
C LEU A 82 4.54 -8.52 3.83
N ALA A 83 3.35 -8.26 4.37
CA ALA A 83 3.09 -8.17 5.79
C ALA A 83 3.38 -9.47 6.55
N GLU A 84 3.17 -10.62 5.91
CA GLU A 84 3.22 -11.94 6.54
C GLU A 84 4.48 -12.74 6.20
N ARG A 85 5.17 -12.39 5.11
CA ARG A 85 6.27 -13.16 4.56
C ARG A 85 7.61 -12.64 5.05
N ALA A 86 7.96 -13.02 6.30
CA ALA A 86 9.25 -12.71 6.90
C ALA A 86 10.44 -13.17 6.04
N ASP A 87 10.32 -14.32 5.38
CA ASP A 87 11.34 -14.86 4.47
C ASP A 87 11.62 -13.96 3.26
N ILE A 88 10.65 -13.18 2.79
CA ILE A 88 10.90 -12.19 1.74
C ILE A 88 11.69 -11.01 2.30
N ARG A 89 11.35 -10.57 3.52
CA ARG A 89 12.00 -9.45 4.22
C ARG A 89 13.46 -9.75 4.57
N GLU A 90 13.77 -11.02 4.83
CA GLU A 90 15.13 -11.48 5.11
C GLU A 90 16.00 -11.53 3.85
N ASN A 91 15.42 -11.84 2.69
CA ASN A 91 16.14 -11.93 1.42
C ASN A 91 16.28 -10.58 0.71
N PHE A 92 15.27 -9.73 0.82
CA PHE A 92 15.26 -8.37 0.35
C PHE A 92 14.77 -7.54 1.51
N ILE A 93 15.57 -6.61 2.02
CA ILE A 93 15.23 -5.76 3.18
C ILE A 93 14.13 -4.77 2.77
N ILE A 94 12.94 -5.28 2.48
CA ILE A 94 11.76 -4.58 2.00
C ILE A 94 10.74 -4.66 3.12
N SER A 95 10.47 -3.53 3.75
CA SER A 95 9.35 -3.42 4.68
C SER A 95 8.06 -3.06 3.94
N VAL A 96 6.92 -3.33 4.56
CA VAL A 96 5.61 -2.85 4.06
C VAL A 96 5.59 -1.32 3.99
N GLU A 97 6.29 -0.65 4.91
CA GLU A 97 6.46 0.79 4.96
C GLU A 97 7.26 1.31 3.76
N SER A 98 8.45 0.77 3.50
CA SER A 98 9.28 1.11 2.34
C SER A 98 8.52 0.88 1.04
N ALA A 99 7.75 -0.21 0.95
CA ALA A 99 6.93 -0.46 -0.22
C ALA A 99 5.85 0.62 -0.44
N ILE A 100 5.19 1.08 0.61
CA ILE A 100 4.23 2.20 0.53
C ILE A 100 4.92 3.50 0.11
N VAL A 101 6.09 3.81 0.68
CA VAL A 101 6.90 4.98 0.35
C VAL A 101 7.34 4.93 -1.13
N GLY A 102 7.79 3.77 -1.61
CA GLY A 102 8.04 3.44 -3.03
C GLY A 102 6.79 3.42 -3.91
N GLY A 103 5.63 3.81 -3.36
CA GLY A 103 4.41 4.10 -4.08
C GLY A 103 3.40 2.95 -4.17
N VAL A 104 3.60 1.82 -3.48
CA VAL A 104 2.60 0.75 -3.51
C VAL A 104 1.33 1.30 -2.87
N SER A 105 0.16 0.99 -3.45
CA SER A 105 -1.12 1.47 -2.91
C SER A 105 -1.70 0.47 -1.92
N LEU A 106 -2.11 0.96 -0.75
CA LEU A 106 -2.96 0.24 0.21
C LEU A 106 -4.32 -0.16 -0.39
N PHE A 107 -4.75 0.52 -1.45
CA PHE A 107 -6.05 0.30 -2.10
C PHE A 107 -5.96 -0.66 -3.29
N THR A 108 -4.83 -1.33 -3.48
CA THR A 108 -4.67 -2.38 -4.50
C THR A 108 -5.65 -3.51 -4.22
N LEU A 109 -6.46 -3.87 -5.20
CA LEU A 109 -7.41 -4.98 -5.09
C LEU A 109 -6.67 -6.31 -5.22
N GLU A 110 -6.82 -7.17 -4.23
CA GLU A 110 -6.18 -8.48 -4.20
C GLU A 110 -7.11 -9.57 -4.72
N LYS A 111 -6.58 -10.80 -4.88
CA LYS A 111 -7.33 -11.95 -5.42
C LYS A 111 -8.64 -12.24 -4.68
N ASN A 112 -8.69 -11.97 -3.38
CA ASN A 112 -9.90 -12.16 -2.57
C ASN A 112 -10.96 -11.05 -2.74
N LYS A 113 -10.74 -10.11 -3.68
CA LYS A 113 -11.59 -8.94 -3.92
C LYS A 113 -11.62 -7.94 -2.76
N SER A 114 -10.69 -8.04 -1.83
CA SER A 114 -10.45 -7.04 -0.78
C SER A 114 -9.22 -6.22 -1.12
N SER A 115 -9.17 -4.98 -0.65
CA SER A 115 -7.96 -4.18 -0.76
C SER A 115 -6.86 -4.69 0.17
N SER A 116 -5.61 -4.37 -0.12
CA SER A 116 -4.51 -4.64 0.82
C SER A 116 -4.78 -4.05 2.20
N LEU A 117 -5.34 -2.83 2.27
CA LEU A 117 -5.75 -2.19 3.52
C LEU A 117 -6.73 -3.08 4.32
N GLN A 118 -7.82 -3.53 3.68
CA GLN A 118 -8.81 -4.38 4.33
C GLN A 118 -8.21 -5.69 4.83
N ASN A 119 -7.36 -6.32 4.02
CA ASN A 119 -6.67 -7.54 4.41
C ASN A 119 -5.75 -7.31 5.62
N LEU A 120 -5.05 -6.18 5.68
CA LEU A 120 -4.22 -5.81 6.83
C LEU A 120 -5.04 -5.51 8.08
N ILE A 121 -6.20 -4.86 7.94
CA ILE A 121 -7.14 -4.58 9.04
C ILE A 121 -7.62 -5.90 9.66
N GLN A 122 -8.11 -6.83 8.83
CA GLN A 122 -8.65 -8.11 9.27
C GLN A 122 -7.60 -8.98 9.96
N LYS A 123 -6.34 -8.87 9.54
CA LYS A 123 -5.20 -9.57 10.15
C LYS A 123 -4.69 -8.89 11.42
N ASN A 124 -5.29 -7.77 11.82
CA ASN A 124 -4.86 -6.97 12.96
C ASN A 124 -3.36 -6.60 12.90
N TYR A 125 -2.88 -6.18 11.74
CA TYR A 125 -1.47 -5.82 11.55
C TYR A 125 -1.04 -4.69 12.50
N SER A 126 0.00 -4.93 13.31
CA SER A 126 0.38 -4.06 14.44
C SER A 126 0.75 -2.63 14.01
N ASN A 127 1.40 -2.48 12.86
CA ASN A 127 1.93 -1.18 12.41
C ASN A 127 0.97 -0.46 11.45
N LEU A 128 -0.30 -0.86 11.42
CA LEU A 128 -1.23 -0.33 10.43
C LEU A 128 -1.56 1.15 10.62
N SER A 129 -1.56 1.67 11.86
CA SER A 129 -1.73 3.11 12.12
C SER A 129 -0.60 3.93 11.50
N VAL A 130 0.64 3.44 11.58
CA VAL A 130 1.82 4.07 10.95
C VAL A 130 1.66 4.09 9.43
N LEU A 131 1.27 2.96 8.82
CA LEU A 131 1.05 2.89 7.36
C LEU A 131 -0.06 3.84 6.89
N ILE A 132 -1.13 3.95 7.66
CA ILE A 132 -2.19 4.93 7.43
C ILE A 132 -1.64 6.35 7.53
N GLY A 133 -0.80 6.65 8.53
CA GLY A 133 -0.12 7.94 8.68
C GLY A 133 0.75 8.30 7.48
N ILE A 134 1.54 7.36 6.94
CA ILE A 134 2.40 7.61 5.78
C ILE A 134 1.58 7.98 4.53
N THR A 135 0.39 7.40 4.38
CA THR A 135 -0.48 7.66 3.23
C THR A 135 -1.56 8.71 3.49
N TRP A 136 -1.51 9.37 4.66
CA TRP A 136 -2.60 10.21 5.17
C TRP A 136 -3.04 11.31 4.20
N GLU A 137 -2.07 11.95 3.54
CA GLU A 137 -2.35 13.05 2.62
C GLU A 137 -2.74 12.61 1.20
N ARG A 138 -2.65 11.31 0.89
CA ARG A 138 -3.00 10.79 -0.43
C ARG A 138 -4.50 10.88 -0.67
N LYS A 139 -4.88 11.12 -1.93
CA LYS A 139 -6.28 11.33 -2.32
C LYS A 139 -7.16 10.11 -2.01
N GLU A 140 -6.67 8.91 -2.30
CA GLU A 140 -7.40 7.66 -2.06
C GLU A 140 -7.67 7.47 -0.56
N MET A 141 -6.73 7.86 0.28
CA MET A 141 -6.85 7.79 1.74
C MET A 141 -7.92 8.75 2.26
N LYS A 142 -7.96 9.98 1.72
CA LYS A 142 -9.03 10.96 2.02
C LYS A 142 -10.40 10.40 1.67
N THR A 143 -10.57 9.88 0.45
CA THR A 143 -11.84 9.26 0.00
C THR A 143 -12.26 8.09 0.88
N TRP A 144 -11.32 7.21 1.26
CA TRP A 144 -11.62 6.08 2.14
C TRP A 144 -12.04 6.53 3.54
N ARG A 145 -11.36 7.52 4.10
CA ARG A 145 -11.72 8.11 5.40
C ARG A 145 -13.11 8.71 5.37
N ASP A 146 -13.45 9.46 4.32
CA ASP A 146 -14.77 10.10 4.20
C ASP A 146 -15.90 9.05 4.11
N ASP A 147 -15.72 7.97 3.34
CA ASP A 147 -16.65 6.84 3.29
C ASP A 147 -16.83 6.17 4.66
N LEU A 148 -15.73 5.99 5.40
CA LEU A 148 -15.75 5.44 6.75
C LEU A 148 -16.52 6.34 7.72
N LEU A 149 -16.30 7.65 7.66
CA LEU A 149 -16.97 8.62 8.51
C LEU A 149 -18.47 8.68 8.21
N VAL A 150 -18.86 8.66 6.95
CA VAL A 150 -20.28 8.59 6.56
C VAL A 150 -20.92 7.35 7.15
N LYS A 151 -20.30 6.16 7.02
CA LYS A 151 -20.82 4.91 7.62
C LYS A 151 -20.94 5.00 9.14
N PHE A 152 -19.94 5.57 9.79
CA PHE A 152 -19.96 5.81 11.23
C PHE A 152 -21.12 6.70 11.66
N LEU A 153 -21.25 7.88 11.04
CA LEU A 153 -22.25 8.88 11.41
C LEU A 153 -23.69 8.42 11.14
N HIS A 154 -23.90 7.52 10.17
CA HIS A 154 -25.20 6.95 9.87
C HIS A 154 -25.49 5.65 10.65
N HIS A 155 -24.58 5.19 11.50
CA HIS A 155 -24.80 3.98 12.29
C HIS A 155 -25.93 4.20 13.29
N SER A 156 -26.89 3.28 13.32
CA SER A 156 -28.13 3.35 14.14
C SER A 156 -27.90 3.49 15.66
N ASN A 157 -26.67 3.31 16.16
CA ASN A 157 -26.33 3.47 17.57
C ASN A 157 -26.03 4.93 17.94
N LEU A 158 -25.80 5.80 16.95
CA LEU A 158 -25.71 7.26 17.14
C LEU A 158 -27.11 7.93 17.15
N ALA A 159 -28.18 7.13 17.19
CA ALA A 159 -29.57 7.56 16.98
C ALA A 159 -30.26 8.35 18.13
N PRO A 160 -29.52 8.94 19.11
CA PRO A 160 -30.00 10.19 19.66
C PRO A 160 -28.86 11.22 19.83
N ALA A 161 -27.87 11.22 18.94
CA ALA A 161 -26.90 12.31 18.92
C ALA A 161 -27.65 13.62 18.65
N LYS A 162 -27.49 14.59 19.55
CA LYS A 162 -28.14 15.91 19.53
C LYS A 162 -27.80 16.75 18.28
N TYR A 163 -26.90 16.25 17.43
CA TYR A 163 -26.27 16.93 16.31
C TYR A 163 -26.61 16.21 15.01
N ARG A 164 -26.80 16.98 13.93
CA ARG A 164 -27.06 16.39 12.62
C ARG A 164 -25.79 15.71 12.10
N PRO A 165 -25.89 14.55 11.43
CA PRO A 165 -24.73 13.87 10.84
C PRO A 165 -23.88 14.78 9.94
N GLU A 166 -24.50 15.69 9.21
CA GLU A 166 -23.81 16.65 8.33
C GLU A 166 -22.94 17.62 9.13
N ASP A 167 -23.43 18.14 10.25
CA ASP A 167 -22.68 19.07 11.11
C ASP A 167 -21.45 18.37 11.73
N LEU A 168 -21.59 17.10 12.11
CA LEU A 168 -20.50 16.30 12.64
C LEU A 168 -19.46 15.96 11.56
N TYR A 169 -19.91 15.63 10.34
CA TYR A 169 -19.01 15.39 9.21
C TYR A 169 -18.17 16.63 8.91
N ASP A 170 -18.79 17.80 8.84
CA ASP A 170 -18.09 19.07 8.60
C ASP A 170 -17.09 19.37 9.71
N ALA A 171 -17.46 19.13 10.97
CA ALA A 171 -16.55 19.29 12.11
C ALA A 171 -15.34 18.36 12.01
N PHE A 172 -15.55 17.05 11.82
CA PHE A 172 -14.45 16.08 11.73
C PHE A 172 -13.55 16.30 10.51
N SER A 173 -14.15 16.65 9.36
CA SER A 173 -13.43 16.86 8.11
C SER A 173 -12.59 18.15 8.13
N ARG A 174 -13.15 19.25 8.66
CA ARG A 174 -12.45 20.55 8.70
C ARG A 174 -11.31 20.58 9.71
N THR A 175 -11.46 19.88 10.82
CA THR A 175 -10.51 19.95 11.92
C THR A 175 -9.47 18.83 11.88
N ASN A 176 -9.62 17.85 10.98
CA ASN A 176 -8.80 16.63 10.90
C ASN A 176 -8.57 15.99 12.29
N VAL A 177 -9.58 16.06 13.17
CA VAL A 177 -9.47 15.67 14.59
C VAL A 177 -9.23 14.17 14.76
N LEU A 178 -9.66 13.37 13.79
CA LEU A 178 -9.48 11.92 13.83
C LEU A 178 -8.15 11.54 13.20
N GLY A 179 -7.13 11.35 14.04
CA GLY A 179 -5.84 10.81 13.63
C GLY A 179 -5.91 9.35 13.13
N PRO A 180 -4.79 8.82 12.60
CA PRO A 180 -4.68 7.45 12.07
C PRO A 180 -5.24 6.36 12.98
N GLU A 181 -4.99 6.45 14.29
CA GLU A 181 -5.40 5.47 15.30
C GLU A 181 -6.92 5.43 15.46
N HIS A 182 -7.56 6.60 15.49
CA HIS A 182 -9.01 6.72 15.61
C HIS A 182 -9.72 6.19 14.37
N ILE A 183 -9.22 6.55 13.19
CA ILE A 183 -9.76 6.05 11.92
C ILE A 183 -9.56 4.54 11.80
N LEU A 184 -8.41 4.01 12.23
CA LEU A 184 -8.18 2.58 12.26
C LEU A 184 -9.14 1.86 13.21
N ALA A 185 -9.39 2.42 14.39
CA ALA A 185 -10.35 1.88 15.35
C ALA A 185 -11.76 1.83 14.74
N LEU A 186 -12.21 2.92 14.10
CA LEU A 186 -13.47 2.95 13.35
C LEU A 186 -13.49 1.88 12.25
N ALA A 187 -12.42 1.75 11.47
CA ALA A 187 -12.37 0.79 10.37
C ALA A 187 -12.51 -0.66 10.84
N ARG A 188 -11.89 -1.01 11.97
CA ARG A 188 -12.05 -2.33 12.61
C ARG A 188 -13.48 -2.63 13.07
N THR A 189 -14.34 -1.63 13.23
CA THR A 189 -15.76 -1.86 13.53
C THR A 189 -16.60 -2.20 12.30
N PHE A 190 -16.12 -1.89 11.09
CA PHE A 190 -16.86 -2.05 9.84
C PHE A 190 -16.39 -3.20 8.95
N TYR A 191 -15.17 -3.72 9.16
CA TYR A 191 -14.53 -4.75 8.32
C TYR A 191 -14.21 -6.02 9.10
#